data_AF-A0A246RLL0-F1
#
_entry.id   AF-A0A246RLL0-F1
#
_cell.length_a   1.000
_cell.length_b   1.000
_cell.length_c   1.000
_cell.angle_alpha   90.00
_cell.angle_beta   90.00
_cell.angle_gamma   90.00
#
_symmetry.space_group_name_H-M   'P 1'
#
loop_
_entity.id
_entity.type
_entity.pdbx_description
1 polymer ?
#
loop_
_entity_poly.entity_id
_entity_poly.type
_entity_poly.pdbx_seq_one_letter_code
_entity_poly.pdbx_strand_id
1 'polypeptide(L)'
;MSVHLLLSAGRGPQECAWAVARLLDRLAADAARHRVGSRVVESVAGDRPGTYRSVLVRLDGPDGATFAAGWTGTLCWQAPSPYRPGTGRKNWYVTARPCRVDSPTTAFVEADVHVVACRTGGPGGQHRNKASTAARATHRPSGTVVVVDTERQFFLNRAAALRLLRQRLAEDDARAGRAVTAARRRLHDELVRGDAVRVERPRPPGATGARVRSRSAGRPAGRG
;
A
#
# COMPACT_ATOMS: atom_id res chain seq x y z
N MET A 1 2.83 14.78 0.69
CA MET A 1 2.09 13.52 0.87
C MET A 1 2.76 12.45 0.02
N SER A 2 2.66 11.17 0.42
CA SER A 2 3.22 10.05 -0.33
C SER A 2 2.16 9.00 -0.60
N VAL A 3 2.24 8.36 -1.76
CA VAL A 3 1.36 7.26 -2.18
C VAL A 3 2.21 6.08 -2.61
N HIS A 4 1.79 4.87 -2.26
CA HIS A 4 2.44 3.65 -2.72
C HIS A 4 1.61 3.01 -3.81
N LEU A 5 2.24 2.76 -4.96
CA LEU A 5 1.63 2.11 -6.12
C LEU A 5 2.30 0.76 -6.36
N LEU A 6 1.53 -0.31 -6.30
CA LEU A 6 1.98 -1.66 -6.61
C LEU A 6 1.77 -1.93 -8.11
N LEU A 7 2.83 -2.22 -8.84
CA LEU A 7 2.76 -2.80 -10.19
C LEU A 7 2.98 -4.31 -10.08
N SER A 8 2.14 -5.12 -10.73
CA SER A 8 2.28 -6.57 -10.72
C SER A 8 1.95 -7.23 -12.06
N ALA A 9 2.76 -8.22 -12.42
CA ALA A 9 2.53 -9.10 -13.56
C ALA A 9 1.33 -10.05 -13.36
N GLY A 10 0.76 -10.11 -12.14
CA GLY A 10 -0.25 -11.07 -11.73
C GLY A 10 0.18 -12.51 -12.03
N ARG A 11 -0.78 -13.36 -12.39
CA ARG A 11 -0.53 -14.74 -12.87
C ARG A 11 -0.23 -14.80 -14.38
N GLY A 12 0.42 -13.77 -14.91
CA GLY A 12 0.83 -13.67 -16.31
C GLY A 12 2.06 -14.53 -16.64
N PRO A 13 2.32 -14.77 -17.94
CA PRO A 13 3.57 -15.40 -18.37
C PRO A 13 4.78 -14.49 -18.07
N GLN A 14 6.00 -15.01 -18.22
CA GLN A 14 7.24 -14.27 -17.96
C GLN A 14 7.37 -12.93 -18.71
N GLU A 15 6.70 -12.75 -19.86
CA GLU A 15 6.65 -11.47 -20.57
C GLU A 15 5.91 -10.38 -19.78
N CYS A 16 4.94 -10.73 -18.93
CA CYS A 16 4.31 -9.75 -18.04
C CYS A 16 5.31 -9.23 -17.01
N ALA A 17 6.25 -10.06 -16.53
CA ALA A 17 7.31 -9.61 -15.62
C ALA A 17 8.31 -8.66 -16.31
N TRP A 18 8.58 -8.91 -17.60
CA TRP A 18 9.31 -7.96 -18.43
C TRP A 18 8.53 -6.66 -18.65
N ALA A 19 7.24 -6.74 -18.90
CA ALA A 19 6.37 -5.58 -19.04
C ALA A 19 6.35 -4.72 -17.77
N VAL A 20 6.35 -5.31 -16.57
CA VAL A 20 6.48 -4.56 -15.30
C VAL A 20 7.73 -3.68 -15.32
N ALA A 21 8.89 -4.23 -15.70
CA ALA A 21 10.13 -3.46 -15.75
C ALA A 21 10.05 -2.31 -16.76
N ARG A 22 9.51 -2.54 -17.96
CA ARG A 22 9.35 -1.50 -18.99
C ARG A 22 8.35 -0.41 -18.58
N LEU A 23 7.26 -0.78 -17.93
CA LEU A 23 6.28 0.15 -17.40
C LEU A 23 6.82 0.93 -16.21
N LEU A 24 7.65 0.33 -15.36
CA LEU A 24 8.36 1.02 -14.28
C LEU A 24 9.30 2.11 -14.84
N ASP A 25 10.10 1.79 -15.86
CA ASP A 25 10.98 2.75 -16.52
C ASP A 25 10.18 3.93 -17.10
N ARG A 26 9.02 3.63 -17.71
CA ARG A 26 8.11 4.64 -18.26
C ARG A 26 7.48 5.49 -17.17
N LEU A 27 7.03 4.87 -16.08
CA LEU A 27 6.42 5.55 -14.93
C LEU A 27 7.41 6.51 -14.28
N ALA A 28 8.65 6.09 -14.05
CA ALA A 28 9.68 6.96 -13.47
C ALA A 28 9.99 8.17 -14.37
N ALA A 29 10.09 7.96 -15.69
CA ALA A 29 10.29 9.04 -16.64
C ALA A 29 9.10 10.02 -16.69
N ASP A 30 7.87 9.52 -16.57
CA ASP A 30 6.64 10.32 -16.55
C ASP A 30 6.54 11.10 -15.22
N ALA A 31 6.81 10.44 -14.09
CA ALA A 31 6.83 11.06 -12.76
C ALA A 31 7.81 12.25 -12.71
N ALA A 32 9.02 12.08 -13.25
CA ALA A 32 10.00 13.14 -13.34
C ALA A 32 9.51 14.36 -14.14
N ARG A 33 8.78 14.15 -15.24
CA ARG A 33 8.17 15.24 -16.04
C ARG A 33 7.09 15.99 -15.29
N HIS A 34 6.35 15.26 -14.45
CA HIS A 34 5.31 15.80 -13.58
C HIS A 34 5.84 16.29 -12.23
N ARG A 35 7.17 16.33 -12.03
CA ARG A 35 7.83 16.73 -10.77
C ARG A 35 7.37 15.90 -9.56
N VAL A 36 6.97 14.66 -9.80
CA VAL A 36 6.65 13.67 -8.77
C VAL A 36 7.91 12.83 -8.51
N GLY A 37 8.34 12.77 -7.25
CA GLY A 37 9.44 11.89 -6.86
C GLY A 37 8.99 10.44 -6.93
N SER A 38 9.75 9.56 -7.59
CA SER A 38 9.43 8.13 -7.66
C SER A 38 10.60 7.29 -7.15
N ARG A 39 10.34 6.38 -6.21
CA ARG A 39 11.36 5.47 -5.66
C ARG A 39 10.80 4.05 -5.54
N VAL A 40 11.54 3.05 -6.00
CA VAL A 40 11.22 1.65 -5.70
C VAL A 40 11.53 1.38 -4.24
N VAL A 41 10.55 0.88 -3.49
CA VAL A 41 10.70 0.53 -2.07
C VAL A 41 10.77 -0.97 -1.84
N GLU A 42 10.13 -1.77 -2.70
CA GLU A 42 10.16 -3.22 -2.65
C GLU A 42 10.06 -3.76 -4.08
N SER A 43 10.72 -4.89 -4.36
CA SER A 43 10.61 -5.57 -5.63
C SER A 43 10.70 -7.08 -5.45
N VAL A 44 9.90 -7.81 -6.21
CA VAL A 44 9.99 -9.27 -6.36
C VAL A 44 10.54 -9.55 -7.76
N ALA A 45 11.72 -10.15 -7.82
CA ALA A 45 12.37 -10.50 -9.09
C ALA A 45 11.49 -11.46 -9.93
N GLY A 46 11.54 -11.28 -11.24
CA GLY A 46 11.01 -12.25 -12.19
C GLY A 46 12.01 -13.34 -12.54
N ASP A 47 11.55 -14.32 -13.30
CA ASP A 47 12.33 -15.51 -13.66
C ASP A 47 13.54 -15.19 -14.57
N ARG A 48 13.59 -13.98 -15.13
CA ARG A 48 14.68 -13.51 -16.00
C ARG A 48 15.38 -12.28 -15.41
N PRO A 49 16.68 -12.09 -15.65
CA PRO A 49 17.41 -10.91 -15.22
C PRO A 49 16.74 -9.61 -15.67
N GLY A 50 16.66 -8.63 -14.77
CA GLY A 50 16.06 -7.33 -15.05
C GLY A 50 14.53 -7.34 -15.22
N THR A 51 13.85 -8.41 -14.83
CA THR A 51 12.38 -8.50 -14.81
C THR A 51 11.82 -8.56 -13.40
N TYR A 52 10.55 -8.22 -13.22
CA TYR A 52 9.91 -8.19 -11.91
C TYR A 52 8.54 -8.85 -11.93
N ARG A 53 8.26 -9.75 -10.98
CA ARG A 53 6.88 -10.22 -10.73
C ARG A 53 6.01 -9.09 -10.17
N SER A 54 6.59 -8.27 -9.30
CA SER A 54 5.95 -7.05 -8.82
C SER A 54 6.97 -6.04 -8.30
N VAL A 55 6.60 -4.77 -8.33
CA VAL A 55 7.37 -3.67 -7.75
C VAL A 55 6.43 -2.75 -7.01
N LEU A 56 6.87 -2.29 -5.84
CA LEU A 56 6.18 -1.28 -5.05
C LEU A 56 6.94 0.03 -5.19
N VAL A 57 6.25 1.05 -5.69
CA VAL A 57 6.82 2.36 -5.95
C VAL A 57 6.21 3.36 -4.99
N ARG A 58 7.05 4.09 -4.25
CA ARG A 58 6.65 5.27 -3.50
C ARG A 58 6.69 6.48 -4.42
N LEU A 59 5.57 7.19 -4.46
CA LEU A 59 5.38 8.44 -5.18
C LEU A 59 5.26 9.57 -4.18
N ASP A 60 6.19 10.52 -4.24
CA ASP A 60 6.32 11.64 -3.33
C ASP A 60 6.00 12.95 -4.04
N GLY A 61 5.31 13.86 -3.36
CA GLY A 61 5.00 15.21 -3.86
C GLY A 61 3.53 15.56 -3.70
N PRO A 62 3.16 16.83 -3.93
CA PRO A 62 1.75 17.26 -3.85
C PRO A 62 0.88 16.56 -4.90
N ASP A 63 1.41 16.35 -6.11
CA ASP A 63 0.68 15.73 -7.22
C ASP A 63 0.78 14.20 -7.27
N GLY A 64 1.41 13.57 -6.26
CA GLY A 64 1.68 12.13 -6.27
C GLY A 64 0.42 11.27 -6.35
N ALA A 65 -0.65 11.67 -5.68
CA ALA A 65 -1.94 10.95 -5.71
C ALA A 65 -2.62 11.06 -7.08
N THR A 66 -2.69 12.26 -7.66
CA THR A 66 -3.24 12.50 -9.00
C THR A 66 -2.44 11.75 -10.07
N PHE A 67 -1.12 11.79 -9.97
CA PHE A 67 -0.22 11.03 -10.84
C PHE A 67 -0.48 9.53 -10.72
N ALA A 68 -0.56 8.99 -9.50
CA ALA A 68 -0.87 7.58 -9.28
C ALA A 68 -2.24 7.17 -9.88
N ALA A 69 -3.25 8.04 -9.80
CA ALA A 69 -4.57 7.78 -10.37
C ALA A 69 -4.52 7.55 -11.90
N GLY A 70 -3.73 8.34 -12.63
CA GLY A 70 -3.51 8.17 -14.08
C GLY A 70 -2.74 6.90 -14.46
N TRP A 71 -2.16 6.21 -13.48
CA TRP A 71 -1.48 4.91 -13.63
C TRP A 71 -2.27 3.78 -12.98
N THR A 72 -3.44 4.03 -12.39
CA THR A 72 -4.20 3.03 -11.64
C THR A 72 -5.14 2.24 -12.55
N GLY A 73 -5.01 0.92 -12.56
CA GLY A 73 -5.83 0.00 -13.34
C GLY A 73 -4.98 -1.05 -14.06
N THR A 74 -5.54 -1.64 -15.11
CA THR A 74 -4.78 -2.53 -15.99
C THR A 74 -3.97 -1.72 -17.00
N LEU A 75 -2.65 -1.91 -16.98
CA LEU A 75 -1.70 -1.35 -17.93
C LEU A 75 -1.36 -2.40 -18.99
N CYS A 76 -1.14 -1.97 -20.22
CA CYS A 76 -0.67 -2.83 -21.31
C CYS A 76 0.67 -2.31 -21.85
N TRP A 77 1.71 -3.12 -21.75
CA TRP A 77 2.92 -2.93 -22.54
C TRP A 77 2.73 -3.62 -23.88
N GLN A 78 2.70 -2.84 -24.96
CA GLN A 78 2.46 -3.34 -26.30
C GLN A 78 3.77 -3.41 -27.11
N ALA A 79 4.36 -4.59 -27.17
CA ALA A 79 5.60 -4.87 -27.91
C ALA A 79 5.74 -6.38 -28.21
N PRO A 80 6.42 -6.79 -29.29
CA PRO A 80 6.76 -8.20 -29.52
C PRO A 80 7.51 -8.81 -28.32
N SER A 81 7.23 -10.08 -28.01
CA SER A 81 7.95 -10.79 -26.94
C SER A 81 9.45 -10.88 -27.27
N PRO A 82 10.35 -10.52 -26.35
CA PRO A 82 11.78 -10.81 -26.50
C PRO A 82 12.11 -12.29 -26.25
N TYR A 83 11.14 -13.07 -25.76
CA TYR A 83 11.35 -14.46 -25.35
C TYR A 83 10.69 -15.48 -26.27
N ARG A 84 9.67 -15.06 -27.02
CA ARG A 84 8.90 -15.90 -27.94
C ARG A 84 8.75 -15.18 -29.28
N PRO A 85 9.81 -15.16 -30.11
CA PRO A 85 9.73 -14.58 -31.45
C PRO A 85 8.68 -15.33 -32.29
N GLY A 86 8.11 -14.64 -33.30
CA GLY A 86 7.20 -15.25 -34.27
C GLY A 86 5.77 -15.55 -33.79
N THR A 87 5.44 -15.37 -32.51
CA THR A 87 4.08 -15.67 -31.98
C THR A 87 3.01 -14.65 -32.35
N GLY A 88 3.38 -13.48 -32.91
CA GLY A 88 2.47 -12.37 -33.22
C GLY A 88 1.88 -11.65 -31.99
N ARG A 89 1.94 -12.27 -30.80
CA ARG A 89 1.45 -11.69 -29.55
C ARG A 89 2.32 -10.50 -29.13
N LYS A 90 1.65 -9.37 -28.91
CA LYS A 90 2.30 -8.12 -28.52
C LYS A 90 1.72 -7.45 -27.27
N ASN A 91 0.63 -7.96 -26.69
CA ASN A 91 -0.02 -7.33 -25.52
C ASN A 91 0.36 -8.07 -24.23
N TRP A 92 0.98 -7.33 -23.31
CA TRP A 92 1.41 -7.82 -22.00
C TRP A 92 0.79 -6.95 -20.90
N TYR A 93 -0.07 -7.55 -20.09
CA TYR A 93 -0.86 -6.83 -19.10
C TYR A 93 -0.22 -6.85 -17.71
N VAL A 94 -0.32 -5.74 -17.00
CA VAL A 94 0.20 -5.49 -15.65
C VAL A 94 -0.88 -4.76 -14.87
N THR A 95 -1.13 -5.14 -13.63
CA THR A 95 -2.02 -4.36 -12.75
C THR A 95 -1.20 -3.31 -12.01
N ALA A 96 -1.74 -2.11 -11.88
CA ALA A 96 -1.17 -1.03 -11.09
C ALA A 96 -2.23 -0.48 -10.15
N ARG A 97 -2.01 -0.57 -8.84
CA ARG A 97 -3.02 -0.18 -7.84
C ARG A 97 -2.37 0.49 -6.62
N PRO A 98 -2.97 1.58 -6.09
CA PRO A 98 -2.55 2.13 -4.82
C PRO A 98 -2.74 1.09 -3.71
N CYS A 99 -1.80 1.01 -2.79
CA CYS A 99 -1.91 0.11 -1.64
C CYS A 99 -1.39 0.75 -0.37
N ARG A 100 -1.92 0.32 0.78
CA ARG A 100 -1.34 0.63 2.08
C ARG A 100 -0.11 -0.24 2.32
N VAL A 101 0.90 0.35 2.95
CA VAL A 101 2.17 -0.33 3.29
C VAL A 101 2.39 -0.37 4.80
N ASP A 102 1.94 0.66 5.50
CA ASP A 102 2.12 0.76 6.94
C ASP A 102 1.07 -0.07 7.67
N SER A 103 1.52 -0.79 8.70
CA SER A 103 0.64 -1.42 9.68
C SER A 103 0.39 -0.43 10.81
N PRO A 104 -0.87 -0.22 11.24
CA PRO A 104 -1.12 0.62 12.40
C PRO A 104 -0.43 0.00 13.62
N THR A 105 0.16 0.85 14.45
CA THR A 105 0.72 0.48 15.75
C THR A 105 0.11 1.40 16.77
N THR A 106 -0.55 0.83 17.76
CA THR A 106 -1.19 1.53 18.85
C THR A 106 -0.18 1.69 19.98
N ALA A 107 0.23 2.93 20.25
CA ALA A 107 1.08 3.23 21.40
C ALA A 107 0.31 2.87 22.69
N PHE A 108 1.00 2.25 23.64
CA PHE A 108 0.45 1.93 24.95
C PHE A 108 1.21 2.68 26.03
N VAL A 109 0.52 3.61 26.69
CA VAL A 109 1.01 4.30 27.89
C VAL A 109 -0.03 4.12 28.99
N GLU A 110 0.39 3.72 30.19
CA GLU A 110 -0.57 3.45 31.28
C GLU A 110 -1.37 4.69 31.69
N ALA A 111 -0.79 5.89 31.53
CA ALA A 111 -1.48 7.16 31.76
C ALA A 111 -2.75 7.32 30.88
N ASP A 112 -2.79 6.66 29.71
CA ASP A 112 -3.91 6.66 28.78
C ASP A 112 -5.01 5.65 29.12
N VAL A 113 -4.80 4.85 30.17
CA VAL A 113 -5.76 3.85 30.60
C VAL A 113 -6.56 4.34 31.79
N HIS A 114 -7.88 4.41 31.61
CA HIS A 114 -8.82 4.66 32.70
C HIS A 114 -9.27 3.32 33.29
N VAL A 115 -8.95 3.08 34.57
CA VAL A 115 -9.33 1.85 35.28
C VAL A 115 -10.34 2.18 36.38
N VAL A 116 -11.49 1.52 36.37
CA VAL A 116 -12.52 1.67 37.39
C VAL A 116 -12.93 0.32 37.97
N ALA A 117 -13.30 0.32 39.25
CA ALA A 117 -13.96 -0.83 39.85
C ALA A 117 -15.36 -0.99 39.24
N CYS A 118 -15.75 -2.23 38.95
CA CYS A 118 -17.06 -2.53 38.38
C CYS A 118 -17.66 -3.79 39.02
N ARG A 119 -18.93 -4.06 38.71
CA ARG A 119 -19.62 -5.31 39.08
C ARG A 119 -19.79 -6.14 37.81
N THR A 120 -19.36 -7.40 37.84
CA THR A 120 -19.58 -8.33 36.72
C THR A 120 -20.90 -9.10 36.92
N GLY A 121 -21.71 -9.20 35.87
CA GLY A 121 -22.98 -9.93 35.84
C GLY A 121 -22.79 -11.32 35.24
N GLY A 122 -23.20 -12.38 35.92
CA GLY A 122 -22.94 -13.77 35.53
C GLY A 122 -23.72 -14.74 36.44
N PRO A 123 -24.19 -15.88 35.92
CA PRO A 123 -25.03 -16.81 36.66
C PRO A 123 -24.17 -17.64 37.63
N GLY A 124 -24.12 -17.28 38.92
CA GLY A 124 -23.41 -18.11 39.90
C GLY A 124 -23.36 -17.56 41.33
N GLY A 125 -24.21 -18.12 42.19
CA GLY A 125 -23.91 -18.41 43.60
C GLY A 125 -24.00 -17.27 44.63
N GLN A 126 -24.35 -17.65 45.86
CA GLN A 126 -24.52 -16.79 47.05
C GLN A 126 -23.24 -16.05 47.50
N HIS A 127 -22.14 -16.19 46.76
CA HIS A 127 -20.84 -15.58 47.05
C HIS A 127 -20.56 -14.30 46.25
N ARG A 128 -21.52 -13.84 45.42
CA ARG A 128 -21.42 -12.68 44.52
C ARG A 128 -21.63 -11.30 45.15
N ASN A 129 -21.96 -11.26 46.45
CA ASN A 129 -22.39 -10.03 47.13
C ASN A 129 -21.29 -9.33 47.96
N LYS A 130 -19.99 -9.54 47.69
CA LYS A 130 -18.90 -8.89 48.44
C LYS A 130 -17.92 -8.14 47.53
N ALA A 131 -17.81 -6.83 47.76
CA ALA A 131 -16.86 -5.84 47.22
C ALA A 131 -16.63 -5.87 45.68
N SER A 132 -16.66 -4.71 45.02
CA SER A 132 -16.36 -4.61 43.58
C SER A 132 -14.86 -4.83 43.33
N THR A 133 -14.42 -6.08 43.30
CA THR A 133 -13.03 -6.46 43.03
C THR A 133 -12.70 -6.46 41.55
N ALA A 134 -13.70 -6.50 40.67
CA ALA A 134 -13.51 -6.48 39.22
C ALA A 134 -12.97 -5.13 38.74
N ALA A 135 -12.02 -5.17 37.80
CA ALA A 135 -11.42 -3.99 37.19
C ALA A 135 -11.85 -3.88 35.72
N ARG A 136 -12.44 -2.74 35.35
CA ARG A 136 -12.68 -2.35 33.96
C ARG A 136 -11.61 -1.37 33.53
N ALA A 137 -10.76 -1.75 32.57
CA ALA A 137 -9.72 -0.91 32.02
C ALA A 137 -10.11 -0.46 30.60
N THR A 138 -10.02 0.85 30.34
CA THR A 138 -10.36 1.47 29.05
C THR A 138 -9.16 2.24 28.52
N HIS A 139 -8.63 1.85 27.35
CA HIS A 139 -7.63 2.63 26.65
C HIS A 139 -8.31 3.80 25.94
N ARG A 140 -8.13 5.03 26.44
CA ARG A 140 -8.87 6.20 25.92
C ARG A 140 -8.62 6.46 24.42
N PRO A 141 -7.38 6.40 23.90
CA PRO A 141 -7.12 6.68 22.49
C PRO A 141 -7.77 5.70 21.51
N SER A 142 -7.77 4.39 21.83
CA SER A 142 -8.35 3.38 20.93
C SER A 142 -9.81 3.05 21.23
N GLY A 143 -10.31 3.42 22.41
CA GLY A 143 -11.63 3.00 22.90
C GLY A 143 -11.71 1.53 23.33
N THR A 144 -10.61 0.78 23.33
CA THR A 144 -10.59 -0.64 23.71
C THR A 144 -10.86 -0.78 25.20
N VAL A 145 -11.81 -1.67 25.56
CA VAL A 145 -12.23 -1.93 26.94
C VAL A 145 -12.01 -3.39 27.26
N VAL A 146 -11.46 -3.68 28.43
CA VAL A 146 -11.37 -5.02 29.01
C VAL A 146 -11.89 -5.02 30.44
N VAL A 147 -12.43 -6.15 30.87
CA VAL A 147 -12.90 -6.37 32.26
C VAL A 147 -12.25 -7.64 32.78
N VAL A 148 -11.70 -7.58 34.00
CA VAL A 148 -11.10 -8.73 34.68
C VAL A 148 -11.64 -8.82 36.10
N ASP A 149 -12.11 -10.00 36.48
CA ASP A 149 -12.72 -10.31 37.78
C ASP A 149 -12.24 -11.64 38.38
N THR A 150 -11.07 -12.13 37.94
CA THR A 150 -10.55 -13.45 38.32
C THR A 150 -10.05 -13.50 39.77
N GLU A 151 -9.52 -12.38 40.28
CA GLU A 151 -8.89 -12.31 41.59
C GLU A 151 -9.82 -11.72 42.66
N ARG A 152 -9.57 -12.08 43.91
CA ARG A 152 -10.30 -11.54 45.08
C ARG A 152 -9.87 -10.12 45.46
N GLN A 153 -8.80 -9.59 44.86
CA GLN A 153 -8.25 -8.28 45.18
C GLN A 153 -8.25 -7.37 43.94
N PHE A 154 -8.76 -6.14 44.08
CA PHE A 154 -8.86 -5.19 42.98
C PHE A 154 -7.51 -4.83 42.35
N PHE A 155 -6.45 -4.67 43.16
CA PHE A 155 -5.12 -4.35 42.64
C PHE A 155 -4.57 -5.44 41.69
N LEU A 156 -4.80 -6.72 42.02
CA LEU A 156 -4.41 -7.84 41.16
C LEU A 156 -5.24 -7.84 39.85
N ASN A 157 -6.55 -7.62 39.96
CA ASN A 157 -7.42 -7.48 38.78
C ASN A 157 -7.04 -6.26 37.91
N ARG A 158 -6.63 -5.14 38.51
CA ARG A 158 -6.13 -3.96 37.79
C ARG A 158 -4.86 -4.29 37.00
N ALA A 159 -3.88 -4.94 37.62
CA ALA A 159 -2.65 -5.34 36.96
C ALA A 159 -2.93 -6.33 35.80
N ALA A 160 -3.82 -7.30 36.04
CA ALA A 160 -4.27 -8.25 35.03
C ALA A 160 -5.01 -7.56 33.87
N ALA A 161 -5.89 -6.59 34.17
CA ALA A 161 -6.61 -5.81 33.16
C ALA A 161 -5.66 -4.97 32.29
N LEU A 162 -4.63 -4.34 32.87
CA LEU A 162 -3.62 -3.61 32.10
C LEU A 162 -2.83 -4.54 31.16
N ARG A 163 -2.42 -5.72 31.66
CA ARG A 163 -1.73 -6.74 30.84
C ARG A 163 -2.61 -7.22 29.69
N LEU A 164 -3.87 -7.55 29.98
CA LEU A 164 -4.83 -8.02 28.98
C LEU A 164 -5.13 -6.93 27.94
N LEU A 165 -5.28 -5.68 28.36
CA LEU A 165 -5.51 -4.55 27.48
C LEU A 165 -4.34 -4.35 26.51
N ARG A 166 -3.10 -4.38 27.02
CA ARG A 166 -1.88 -4.31 26.20
C ARG A 166 -1.81 -5.44 25.18
N GLN A 167 -2.07 -6.67 25.62
CA GLN A 167 -2.11 -7.84 24.73
C GLN A 167 -3.18 -7.66 23.64
N ARG A 168 -4.37 -7.21 24.01
CA ARG A 168 -5.47 -7.03 23.06
C ARG A 168 -5.14 -6.00 21.98
N LEU A 169 -4.54 -4.88 22.35
CA LEU A 169 -4.10 -3.86 21.39
C LEU A 169 -3.06 -4.42 20.42
N ALA A 170 -2.06 -5.15 20.92
CA ALA A 170 -1.05 -5.79 20.08
C ALA A 170 -1.66 -6.82 19.12
N GLU A 171 -2.65 -7.62 19.57
CA GLU A 171 -3.37 -8.57 18.73
C GLU A 171 -4.16 -7.86 17.62
N ASP A 172 -4.80 -6.74 17.94
CA ASP A 172 -5.59 -5.96 16.99
C ASP A 172 -4.70 -5.25 15.96
N ASP A 173 -3.56 -4.70 16.38
CA ASP A 173 -2.53 -4.16 15.47
C ASP A 173 -1.98 -5.26 14.54
N ALA A 174 -1.63 -6.43 15.09
CA ALA A 174 -1.16 -7.56 14.30
C ALA A 174 -2.22 -8.05 13.30
N ARG A 175 -3.50 -8.05 13.69
CA ARG A 175 -4.63 -8.37 12.81
C ARG A 175 -4.74 -7.35 11.68
N ALA A 176 -4.63 -6.07 11.98
CA ALA A 176 -4.65 -5.00 10.99
C ALA A 176 -3.46 -5.11 10.01
N GLY A 177 -2.25 -5.38 10.50
CA GLY A 177 -1.08 -5.59 9.65
C GLY A 177 -1.21 -6.82 8.73
N ARG A 178 -1.78 -7.93 9.23
CA ARG A 178 -2.14 -9.08 8.39
C ARG A 178 -3.16 -8.71 7.31
N ALA A 179 -4.15 -7.87 7.63
CA ALA A 179 -5.13 -7.39 6.67
C ALA A 179 -4.50 -6.53 5.56
N VAL A 180 -3.56 -5.63 5.90
CA VAL A 180 -2.79 -4.84 4.92
C VAL A 180 -2.01 -5.75 3.98
N THR A 181 -1.28 -6.72 4.54
CA THR A 181 -0.50 -7.68 3.75
C THR A 181 -1.40 -8.52 2.84
N ALA A 182 -2.53 -9.02 3.37
CA ALA A 182 -3.49 -9.80 2.60
C ALA A 182 -4.15 -8.98 1.48
N ALA A 183 -4.51 -7.72 1.74
CA ALA A 183 -5.05 -6.82 0.72
C ALA A 183 -4.03 -6.62 -0.42
N ARG A 184 -2.76 -6.35 -0.09
CA ARG A 184 -1.70 -6.22 -1.11
C ARG A 184 -1.54 -7.48 -1.94
N ARG A 185 -1.64 -8.66 -1.32
CA ARG A 185 -1.58 -9.95 -2.04
C ARG A 185 -2.73 -10.12 -3.02
N ARG A 186 -3.97 -9.76 -2.63
CA ARG A 186 -5.15 -9.86 -3.50
C ARG A 186 -5.02 -9.03 -4.77
N LEU A 187 -4.35 -7.88 -4.71
CA LEU A 187 -4.10 -7.04 -5.89
C LEU A 187 -3.36 -7.79 -7.01
N HIS A 188 -2.54 -8.80 -6.69
CA HIS A 188 -1.89 -9.63 -7.71
C HIS A 188 -2.89 -10.49 -8.50
N ASP A 189 -4.00 -10.89 -7.88
CA ASP A 189 -4.99 -11.80 -8.44
C ASP A 189 -6.13 -11.06 -9.16
N GLU A 190 -6.31 -9.76 -8.92
CA GLU A 190 -7.39 -8.93 -9.49
C GLU A 190 -7.11 -8.40 -10.92
N LEU A 191 -6.03 -8.84 -11.57
CA LEU A 191 -5.68 -8.39 -12.92
C LEU A 191 -6.74 -8.84 -13.95
N VAL A 192 -7.53 -7.89 -14.45
CA VAL A 192 -8.42 -8.09 -15.61
C VAL A 192 -7.64 -7.84 -16.89
N ARG A 193 -7.61 -8.82 -17.79
CA ARG A 193 -6.92 -8.73 -19.09
C ARG A 193 -7.89 -8.24 -20.16
N GLY A 194 -7.43 -7.34 -21.04
CA GLY A 194 -8.21 -6.88 -22.21
C GLY A 194 -8.84 -5.49 -22.07
N ASP A 195 -8.98 -4.97 -20.85
CA ASP A 195 -9.49 -3.63 -20.58
C ASP A 195 -8.38 -2.75 -20.00
N ALA A 196 -7.45 -2.34 -20.85
CA ALA A 196 -6.29 -1.57 -20.42
C ALA A 196 -6.63 -0.08 -20.35
N VAL A 197 -6.54 0.51 -19.15
CA VAL A 197 -6.70 1.95 -18.93
C VAL A 197 -5.55 2.76 -19.53
N ARG A 198 -4.40 2.12 -19.76
CA ARG A 198 -3.22 2.74 -20.36
C ARG A 198 -2.45 1.73 -21.21
N VAL A 199 -2.06 2.15 -22.41
CA VAL A 199 -1.25 1.37 -23.34
C VAL A 199 0.06 2.10 -23.62
N GLU A 200 1.18 1.47 -23.28
CA GLU A 200 2.52 1.99 -23.50
C GLU A 200 3.26 1.17 -24.55
N ARG A 201 4.11 1.84 -25.33
CA ARG A 201 4.91 1.24 -26.40
C ARG A 201 6.40 1.62 -26.25
N PRO A 202 7.33 0.76 -26.72
CA PRO A 202 8.72 1.15 -26.86
C PRO A 202 8.85 2.44 -27.66
N ARG A 203 9.78 3.33 -27.28
CA ARG A 203 10.11 4.45 -28.16
C ARG A 203 10.79 3.91 -29.42
N PRO A 204 10.51 4.47 -30.60
CA PRO A 204 11.24 4.12 -31.80
C PRO A 204 12.73 4.46 -31.61
N PRO A 205 13.65 3.61 -32.09
CA PRO A 205 15.07 3.92 -32.07
C PRO A 205 15.30 5.22 -32.87
N GLY A 206 15.97 6.20 -32.27
CA GLY A 206 16.28 7.50 -32.89
C GLY A 206 15.56 8.72 -32.30
N ALA A 207 14.58 8.55 -31.41
CA ALA A 207 13.91 9.66 -30.71
C ALA A 207 14.73 10.19 -29.52
N THR A 208 15.98 10.58 -29.75
CA THR A 208 16.79 11.31 -28.76
C THR A 208 16.55 12.80 -28.97
N GLY A 209 15.77 13.41 -28.06
CA GLY A 209 15.74 14.86 -27.83
C GLY A 209 15.47 15.74 -29.04
N ALA A 210 14.21 15.86 -29.46
CA ALA A 210 13.79 17.04 -30.20
C ALA A 210 13.96 18.26 -29.26
N ARG A 211 15.12 18.92 -29.37
CA ARG A 211 15.30 20.30 -28.87
C ARG A 211 14.14 21.10 -29.44
N VAL A 212 13.34 21.68 -28.55
CA VAL A 212 12.41 22.76 -28.90
C VAL A 212 13.25 23.84 -29.58
N ARG A 213 13.22 23.89 -30.92
CA ARG A 213 13.72 25.05 -31.64
C ARG A 213 12.78 26.19 -31.28
N SER A 214 13.21 27.03 -30.35
CA SER A 214 12.65 28.36 -30.19
C SER A 214 12.69 29.03 -31.56
N ARG A 215 11.51 29.28 -32.13
CA ARG A 215 11.39 30.19 -33.27
C ARG A 215 11.83 31.55 -32.76
N SER A 216 13.01 31.98 -33.17
CA SER A 216 13.47 33.35 -33.03
C SER A 216 12.42 34.28 -33.63
N ALA A 217 11.87 35.16 -32.81
CA ALA A 217 11.00 36.23 -33.23
C ALA A 217 11.71 37.05 -34.32
N GLY A 218 11.08 37.15 -35.49
CA GLY A 218 11.51 38.04 -36.55
C GLY A 218 11.42 39.50 -36.09
N ARG A 219 12.51 40.25 -36.29
CA ARG A 219 12.53 41.71 -36.29
C ARG A 219 11.47 42.24 -37.27
N PRO A 220 10.69 43.27 -36.91
CA PRO A 220 10.06 44.12 -37.93
C PRO A 220 11.12 45.08 -38.47
N ALA A 221 11.30 45.06 -39.79
CA ALA A 221 12.02 46.10 -40.52
C ALA A 221 11.20 47.40 -40.49
N GLY A 222 11.85 48.50 -40.14
CA GLY A 222 11.28 49.83 -40.20
C GLY A 222 11.01 50.26 -41.64
N ARG A 223 9.91 51.00 -41.82
CA ARG A 223 9.72 51.91 -42.94
C ARG A 223 9.92 53.33 -42.44
N GLY A 224 10.90 53.99 -43.01
CA GLY A 224 11.19 55.43 -42.98
C GLY A 224 11.94 55.72 -44.26
#